data_AF-A0A6H1ZDT3-F1
#
_entry.id   AF-A0A6H1ZDT3-F1
#
_cell.length_a   1.000
_cell.length_b   1.000
_cell.length_c   1.000
_cell.angle_alpha   90.00
_cell.angle_beta   90.00
_cell.angle_gamma   90.00
#
_symmetry.space_group_name_H-M   'P 1'
#
loop_
_entity.id
_entity.type
_entity.pdbx_description
1 polymer ?
#
loop_
_entity_poly.entity_id
_entity_poly.type
_entity_poly.pdbx_seq_one_letter_code
_entity_poly.pdbx_strand_id
1 'polypeptide(L)'
;MPIRRGSHAFRRQFELAGVIRLGGEQSRGEWNQELSYFRLTSEDVSVDAAEKLVKVYGEKPTTLHVTFPSNDPDEVFEDQYELWRGSKNKDVKGVLMCCGDGIHAKRIIDEENPWNREKVECPCPENCAFAMEHTSDKLRKDGHSACSAMGRLRVVCYRVSVLDIYEIRTGSINAFQGIRNKLLDILESPIFGGRLRGLPLLLKRVPKKTRFGKVIYPVRIEIPAWEDWKKEAQFLMGVRDKILDATGMQAIPAPPDPRSMPTDLVAHTHQLPVSEPEIVPEPTPEMEPPVDDPYNATDLDEEILGPPYRIPPSEPPPEKPVVTYKAPTAQSQGEGVARMAREKREQSANQPEQPDYTNWFK
;
A
#
# COMPACT_ATOMS: atom_id res chain seq x y z
N MET A 1 -9.68 7.79 11.99
CA MET A 1 -8.34 7.68 12.62
C MET A 1 -7.41 8.63 11.88
N PRO A 2 -6.71 9.53 12.58
CA PRO A 2 -5.75 10.41 11.94
C PRO A 2 -4.56 9.60 11.41
N ILE A 3 -4.14 9.89 10.18
CA ILE A 3 -2.98 9.27 9.56
C ILE A 3 -1.73 10.04 10.02
N ARG A 4 -0.64 9.36 10.37
CA ARG A 4 0.60 10.01 10.85
C ARG A 4 1.59 10.17 9.70
N ARG A 5 2.29 11.31 9.65
CA ARG A 5 3.34 11.60 8.66
C ARG A 5 4.73 11.47 9.28
N GLY A 6 5.65 10.82 8.56
CA GLY A 6 7.10 10.97 8.74
C GLY A 6 7.61 12.32 8.20
N SER A 7 8.63 12.88 8.85
CA SER A 7 9.24 14.16 8.49
C SER A 7 10.21 14.03 7.31
N HIS A 8 10.04 14.83 6.25
CA HIS A 8 10.97 14.89 5.11
C HIS A 8 12.24 15.69 5.44
N ALA A 9 13.26 15.03 5.98
CA ALA A 9 14.63 15.50 5.88
C ALA A 9 15.28 14.92 4.61
N PHE A 10 16.10 15.72 3.91
CA PHE A 10 16.81 15.39 2.67
C PHE A 10 17.65 14.11 2.81
N ARG A 11 17.03 12.93 2.62
CA ARG A 11 17.70 11.62 2.58
C ARG A 11 17.88 11.25 1.12
N ARG A 12 19.08 10.75 0.77
CA ARG A 12 19.33 10.12 -0.53
C ARG A 12 18.38 8.93 -0.67
N GLN A 13 17.24 9.17 -1.31
CA GLN A 13 16.21 8.18 -1.54
C GLN A 13 16.59 7.44 -2.82
N PHE A 14 16.67 6.10 -2.77
CA PHE A 14 16.86 5.33 -3.99
C PHE A 14 15.73 5.66 -4.97
N GLU A 15 16.05 5.69 -6.26
CA GLU A 15 15.09 6.02 -7.30
C GLU A 15 13.98 4.97 -7.34
N LEU A 16 12.75 5.42 -7.61
CA LEU A 16 11.62 4.54 -7.80
C LEU A 16 11.76 3.86 -9.16
N ALA A 17 12.07 2.57 -9.15
CA ALA A 17 12.21 1.77 -10.36
C ALA A 17 10.85 1.48 -11.03
N GLY A 18 9.77 1.45 -10.25
CA GLY A 18 8.41 1.39 -10.78
C GLY A 18 7.31 1.02 -9.80
N VAL A 19 6.09 0.88 -10.33
CA VAL A 19 4.87 0.52 -9.58
C VAL A 19 4.38 -0.90 -9.90
N ILE A 20 4.22 -1.72 -8.87
CA ILE A 20 3.61 -3.06 -8.96
C ILE A 20 2.10 -2.93 -8.67
N ARG A 21 1.28 -3.42 -9.59
CA ARG A 21 -0.19 -3.27 -9.51
C ARG A 21 -0.85 -4.52 -8.93
N LEU A 22 -1.95 -4.31 -8.20
CA LEU A 22 -2.75 -5.37 -7.56
C LEU A 22 -4.05 -5.69 -8.31
N GLY A 23 -4.51 -4.75 -9.15
CA GLY A 23 -5.72 -4.87 -9.95
C GLY A 23 -5.41 -5.11 -11.43
N GLY A 24 -6.41 -5.65 -12.13
CA GLY A 24 -6.42 -5.81 -13.57
C GLY A 24 -6.46 -4.48 -14.30
N GLU A 25 -6.30 -4.55 -15.62
CA GLU A 25 -6.45 -3.39 -16.48
C GLU A 25 -7.90 -2.91 -16.48
N GLN A 26 -8.08 -1.59 -16.48
CA GLN A 26 -9.42 -1.03 -16.47
C GLN A 26 -9.98 -1.01 -17.90
N SER A 27 -10.84 -1.96 -18.23
CA SER A 27 -11.73 -1.86 -19.40
C SER A 27 -12.72 -0.72 -19.19
N ARG A 28 -13.09 -0.01 -20.27
CA ARG A 28 -14.03 1.13 -20.20
C ARG A 28 -15.34 0.71 -19.53
N GLY A 29 -15.61 1.28 -18.35
CA GLY A 29 -16.87 1.11 -17.64
C GLY A 29 -16.92 -0.08 -16.68
N GLU A 30 -15.87 -0.91 -16.63
CA GLU A 30 -15.79 -2.04 -15.70
C GLU A 30 -14.93 -1.68 -14.49
N TRP A 31 -15.26 -2.30 -13.35
CA TRP A 31 -14.45 -2.20 -12.15
C TRP A 31 -13.17 -3.02 -12.34
N ASN A 32 -12.03 -2.50 -11.84
CA ASN A 32 -10.77 -3.23 -11.89
C ASN A 32 -10.94 -4.60 -11.27
N GLN A 33 -10.72 -5.64 -12.06
CA GLN A 33 -10.77 -7.01 -11.58
C GLN A 33 -9.67 -7.20 -10.54
N GLU A 34 -10.02 -7.72 -9.37
CA GLU A 34 -9.02 -8.06 -8.36
C GLU A 34 -8.22 -9.28 -8.83
N LEU A 35 -6.90 -9.16 -8.93
CA LEU A 35 -6.04 -10.24 -9.43
C LEU A 35 -5.54 -11.11 -8.27
N SER A 36 -5.38 -12.42 -8.51
CA SER A 36 -4.74 -13.32 -7.55
C SER A 36 -3.22 -13.21 -7.52
N TYR A 37 -2.63 -12.39 -8.39
CA TYR A 37 -1.19 -12.23 -8.59
C TYR A 37 -0.79 -10.75 -8.67
N PHE A 38 0.50 -10.46 -8.56
CA PHE A 38 1.07 -9.14 -8.77
C PHE A 38 1.23 -8.87 -10.26
N ARG A 39 0.64 -7.78 -10.75
CA ARG A 39 0.75 -7.38 -12.15
C ARG A 39 2.00 -6.52 -12.32
N LEU A 40 2.94 -7.05 -13.10
CA LEU A 40 4.22 -6.43 -13.45
C LEU A 40 4.07 -5.80 -14.84
N THR A 41 3.81 -4.49 -14.92
CA THR A 41 3.57 -3.77 -16.19
C THR A 41 4.64 -2.73 -16.43
N SER A 42 5.06 -2.58 -17.68
CA SER A 42 6.00 -1.54 -18.13
C SER A 42 5.38 -0.14 -18.23
N GLU A 43 4.06 0.00 -18.10
CA GLU A 43 3.40 1.31 -18.15
C GLU A 43 3.79 2.22 -16.98
N ASP A 44 4.05 1.62 -15.81
CA ASP A 44 4.36 2.34 -14.57
C ASP A 44 5.74 1.97 -13.98
N VAL A 45 6.51 1.15 -14.71
CA VAL A 45 7.82 0.62 -14.32
C VAL A 45 8.73 0.81 -15.51
N SER A 46 10.01 1.14 -15.30
CA SER A 46 10.95 1.12 -16.44
C SER A 46 10.88 -0.23 -17.17
N VAL A 47 10.88 -0.23 -18.51
CA VAL A 47 10.74 -1.45 -19.32
C VAL A 47 11.71 -2.54 -18.82
N ASP A 48 12.95 -2.13 -18.56
CA ASP A 48 14.00 -2.95 -17.98
C ASP A 48 13.63 -3.57 -16.62
N ALA A 49 13.02 -2.81 -15.72
CA ALA A 49 12.67 -3.31 -14.40
C ALA A 49 11.48 -4.30 -14.45
N ALA A 50 10.52 -4.10 -15.37
CA ALA A 50 9.44 -5.06 -15.58
C ALA A 50 9.98 -6.40 -16.13
N GLU A 51 10.87 -6.35 -17.13
CA GLU A 51 11.50 -7.55 -17.69
C GLU A 51 12.33 -8.31 -16.65
N LYS A 52 13.11 -7.60 -15.83
CA LYS A 52 13.88 -8.22 -14.74
C LYS A 52 12.99 -8.91 -13.71
N LEU A 53 11.85 -8.30 -13.35
CA LEU A 53 10.86 -8.89 -12.45
C LEU A 53 10.25 -10.16 -13.07
N VAL A 54 9.81 -10.11 -14.33
CA VAL A 54 9.24 -11.26 -15.04
C VAL A 54 10.26 -12.39 -15.18
N LYS A 55 11.53 -12.08 -15.43
CA LYS A 55 12.61 -13.08 -15.50
C LYS A 55 12.81 -13.84 -14.19
N VAL A 56 12.67 -13.18 -13.05
CA VAL A 56 12.88 -13.81 -11.72
C VAL A 56 11.63 -14.49 -11.19
N TYR A 57 10.45 -13.90 -11.42
CA TYR A 57 9.21 -14.30 -10.77
C TYR A 57 8.15 -14.90 -11.71
N GLY A 58 8.36 -14.80 -13.02
CA GLY A 58 7.35 -15.14 -14.04
C GLY A 58 6.33 -14.02 -14.27
N GLU A 59 5.38 -14.25 -15.18
CA GLU A 59 4.39 -13.26 -15.60
C GLU A 59 3.31 -12.96 -14.54
N LYS A 60 2.95 -13.98 -13.74
CA LYS A 60 1.83 -13.92 -12.78
C LYS A 60 2.25 -14.35 -11.37
N PRO A 61 3.23 -13.68 -10.76
CA PRO A 61 3.71 -14.10 -9.46
C PRO A 61 2.69 -13.82 -8.37
N THR A 62 2.48 -14.80 -7.50
CA THR A 62 1.64 -14.65 -6.30
C THR A 62 2.46 -14.28 -5.07
N THR A 63 3.79 -14.41 -5.16
CA THR A 63 4.75 -14.17 -4.08
C THR A 63 5.95 -13.39 -4.60
N LEU A 64 6.37 -12.37 -3.86
CA LEU A 64 7.59 -11.60 -4.12
C LEU A 64 8.52 -11.68 -2.91
N HIS A 65 9.81 -11.83 -3.15
CA HIS A 65 10.85 -11.75 -2.11
C HIS A 65 11.25 -10.29 -1.96
N VAL A 66 10.98 -9.70 -0.79
CA VAL A 66 11.14 -8.26 -0.55
C VAL A 66 11.91 -7.96 0.73
N THR A 67 12.59 -6.81 0.75
CA THR A 67 13.05 -6.14 1.98
C THR A 67 12.49 -4.72 2.02
N PHE A 68 12.54 -4.08 3.18
CA PHE A 68 12.17 -2.67 3.30
C PHE A 68 13.37 -1.74 3.16
N PRO A 69 13.20 -0.56 2.53
CA PRO A 69 14.28 0.40 2.33
C PRO A 69 14.62 1.20 3.59
N SER A 70 13.69 1.30 4.55
CA SER A 70 13.83 2.09 5.78
C SER A 70 13.40 1.31 7.03
N ASN A 71 13.87 1.78 8.18
CA ASN A 71 13.40 1.34 9.50
C ASN A 71 12.18 2.13 9.97
N ASP A 72 11.88 3.27 9.34
CA ASP A 72 10.71 4.08 9.65
C ASP A 72 9.47 3.50 8.93
N PRO A 73 8.44 3.04 9.66
CA PRO A 73 7.25 2.46 9.05
C PRO A 73 6.50 3.45 8.14
N ASP A 74 6.56 4.76 8.41
CA ASP A 74 5.87 5.77 7.59
C ASP A 74 6.64 6.09 6.30
N GLU A 75 7.95 5.83 6.26
CA GLU A 75 8.73 5.88 5.00
C GLU A 75 8.50 4.62 4.14
N VAL A 76 8.22 3.48 4.79
CA VAL A 76 7.95 2.19 4.15
C VAL A 76 6.53 2.12 3.61
N PHE A 77 5.53 2.56 4.38
CA PHE A 77 4.14 2.53 4.00
C PHE A 77 3.49 3.90 4.23
N GLU A 78 3.44 4.68 3.16
CA GLU A 78 2.79 5.98 3.15
C GLU A 78 1.30 5.78 2.86
N ASP A 79 0.44 6.01 3.85
CA ASP A 79 -0.99 6.13 3.64
C ASP A 79 -1.43 7.59 3.75
N GLN A 80 -2.34 8.00 2.89
CA GLN A 80 -2.96 9.33 2.94
C GLN A 80 -4.26 9.34 2.15
N TYR A 81 -5.09 10.35 2.39
CA TYR A 81 -6.21 10.68 1.54
C TYR A 81 -5.75 11.50 0.35
N GLU A 82 -6.21 11.13 -0.84
CA GLU A 82 -5.89 11.79 -2.08
C GLU A 82 -7.14 12.09 -2.89
N LEU A 83 -7.19 13.33 -3.38
CA LEU A 83 -8.16 13.76 -4.38
C LEU A 83 -7.43 13.98 -5.69
N TRP A 84 -7.74 13.15 -6.67
CA TRP A 84 -7.23 13.27 -8.03
C TRP A 84 -8.29 13.91 -8.92
N ARG A 85 -7.86 14.79 -9.83
CA ARG A 85 -8.76 15.38 -10.80
C ARG A 85 -9.31 14.29 -11.74
N GLY A 86 -10.63 14.13 -11.71
CA GLY A 86 -11.35 13.31 -12.67
C GLY A 86 -11.33 13.93 -14.08
N SER A 87 -11.38 13.08 -15.09
CA SER A 87 -11.40 13.47 -16.50
C SER A 87 -12.68 14.22 -16.90
N LYS A 88 -12.75 15.53 -16.71
CA LYS A 88 -13.76 16.36 -17.40
C LYS A 88 -13.22 16.93 -18.72
N ASN A 89 -11.93 17.29 -18.77
CA ASN A 89 -11.19 17.63 -20.00
C ASN A 89 -10.25 16.49 -20.41
N LYS A 90 -10.14 16.23 -21.72
CA LYS A 90 -9.29 15.16 -22.26
C LYS A 90 -7.79 15.41 -22.05
N ASP A 91 -7.40 16.67 -21.87
CA ASP A 91 -6.00 17.09 -21.95
C ASP A 91 -5.26 17.12 -20.60
N VAL A 92 -5.98 17.12 -19.47
CA VAL A 92 -5.39 17.17 -18.12
C VAL A 92 -6.05 16.13 -17.22
N LYS A 93 -5.69 14.85 -17.41
CA LYS A 93 -6.06 13.74 -16.52
C LYS A 93 -4.95 13.51 -15.50
N GLY A 94 -5.33 13.20 -14.27
CA GLY A 94 -4.38 12.67 -13.28
C GLY A 94 -3.56 13.73 -12.54
N VAL A 95 -4.10 14.92 -12.31
CA VAL A 95 -3.48 15.92 -11.42
C VAL A 95 -3.93 15.66 -9.98
N LEU A 96 -2.99 15.56 -9.04
CA LEU A 96 -3.26 15.42 -7.61
C LEU A 96 -3.66 16.79 -7.01
N MET A 97 -4.97 17.01 -6.85
CA MET A 97 -5.56 18.26 -6.37
C MET A 97 -5.32 18.50 -4.88
N CYS A 98 -5.36 17.43 -4.08
CA CYS A 98 -5.26 17.51 -2.64
C CYS A 98 -4.69 16.20 -2.07
N CYS A 99 -3.79 16.30 -1.09
CA CYS A 99 -3.34 15.16 -0.30
C CYS A 99 -3.30 15.50 1.20
N GLY A 100 -3.89 14.64 2.04
CA GLY A 100 -4.03 14.93 3.46
C GLY A 100 -4.12 13.69 4.32
N ASP A 101 -3.93 13.89 5.62
CA ASP A 101 -3.85 12.83 6.62
C ASP A 101 -5.14 12.69 7.46
N GLY A 102 -6.18 13.45 7.09
CA GLY A 102 -7.43 13.53 7.85
C GLY A 102 -7.39 14.49 9.04
N ILE A 103 -6.30 15.26 9.19
CA ILE A 103 -6.21 16.44 10.06
C ILE A 103 -5.79 17.65 9.23
N HIS A 104 -4.73 17.53 8.44
CA HIS A 104 -4.18 18.55 7.56
C HIS A 104 -4.07 18.04 6.13
N ALA A 105 -4.22 18.94 5.17
CA ALA A 105 -4.01 18.65 3.76
C ALA A 105 -3.15 19.70 3.08
N LYS A 106 -2.49 19.29 1.99
CA LYS A 106 -1.86 20.17 1.01
C LYS A 106 -2.76 20.22 -0.21
N ARG A 107 -3.35 21.38 -0.48
CA ARG A 107 -4.30 21.60 -1.58
C ARG A 107 -3.68 22.50 -2.64
N ILE A 108 -3.89 22.19 -3.92
CA ILE A 108 -3.52 23.08 -5.01
C ILE A 108 -4.39 24.35 -4.97
N ILE A 109 -3.76 25.52 -5.00
CA ILE A 109 -4.45 26.81 -5.04
C ILE A 109 -4.83 27.17 -6.49
N ASP A 110 -3.90 26.92 -7.41
CA ASP A 110 -4.00 27.31 -8.80
C ASP A 110 -3.86 26.07 -9.70
N GLU A 111 -4.87 25.84 -10.53
CA GLU A 111 -4.89 24.72 -11.46
C GLU A 111 -3.78 24.80 -12.52
N GLU A 112 -3.35 26.02 -12.88
CA GLU A 112 -2.28 26.25 -13.84
C GLU A 112 -0.90 25.95 -13.24
N ASN A 113 -0.77 26.06 -11.91
CA ASN A 113 0.46 25.77 -11.20
C ASN A 113 0.25 24.74 -10.07
N PRO A 114 0.25 23.43 -10.38
CA PRO A 114 0.00 22.36 -9.42
C PRO A 114 1.06 22.21 -8.31
N TRP A 115 2.16 22.97 -8.42
CA TRP A 115 3.21 23.07 -7.40
C TRP A 115 2.86 24.07 -6.29
N ASN A 116 1.97 25.03 -6.56
CA ASN A 116 1.53 26.00 -5.56
C ASN A 116 0.47 25.37 -4.65
N ARG A 117 0.89 24.99 -3.43
CA ARG A 117 0.05 24.27 -2.48
C ARG A 117 -0.07 24.98 -1.14
N GLU A 118 -1.30 25.18 -0.68
CA GLU A 118 -1.57 25.68 0.66
C GLU A 118 -1.80 24.54 1.66
N LYS A 119 -1.50 24.81 2.93
CA LYS A 119 -1.87 23.93 4.05
C LYS A 119 -3.26 24.32 4.53
N VAL A 120 -4.17 23.36 4.57
CA VAL A 120 -5.55 23.54 5.03
C VAL A 120 -5.92 22.45 6.03
N GLU A 121 -6.96 22.70 6.82
CA GLU A 121 -7.58 21.68 7.65
C GLU A 121 -8.31 20.64 6.79
N CYS A 122 -8.25 19.38 7.22
CA CYS A 122 -8.79 18.23 6.50
C CYS A 122 -9.76 17.46 7.41
N PRO A 123 -11.05 17.80 7.44
CA PRO A 123 -12.02 17.20 8.37
C PRO A 123 -12.49 15.78 7.97
N CYS A 124 -11.59 14.95 7.44
CA CYS A 124 -11.87 13.66 6.78
C CYS A 124 -12.70 13.79 5.48
N PRO A 125 -12.69 12.77 4.60
CA PRO A 125 -13.34 12.85 3.27
C PRO A 125 -14.83 13.20 3.29
N GLU A 126 -15.57 12.72 4.28
CA GLU A 126 -17.04 12.86 4.38
C GLU A 126 -17.49 14.27 4.73
N ASN A 127 -16.67 15.02 5.49
CA ASN A 127 -16.99 16.39 5.93
C ASN A 127 -16.14 17.45 5.21
N CYS A 128 -15.35 17.04 4.21
CA CYS A 128 -14.49 17.96 3.45
C CYS A 128 -15.28 18.61 2.31
N ALA A 129 -15.62 19.90 2.45
CA ALA A 129 -16.34 20.66 1.43
C ALA A 129 -15.68 20.57 0.04
N PHE A 130 -14.34 20.64 -0.01
CA PHE A 130 -13.57 20.51 -1.24
C PHE A 130 -13.72 19.11 -1.88
N ALA A 131 -13.72 18.05 -1.06
CA ALA A 131 -13.96 16.71 -1.58
C ALA A 131 -15.38 16.58 -2.15
N MET A 132 -16.37 17.15 -1.46
CA MET A 132 -17.78 17.09 -1.85
C MET A 132 -18.06 17.87 -3.14
N GLU A 133 -17.44 19.04 -3.33
CA GLU A 133 -17.56 19.83 -4.57
C GLU A 133 -17.06 19.05 -5.80
N HIS A 134 -15.96 18.31 -5.64
CA HIS A 134 -15.39 17.48 -6.70
C HIS A 134 -16.05 16.09 -6.83
N THR A 135 -17.03 15.79 -5.98
CA THR A 135 -17.73 14.50 -6.00
C THR A 135 -18.73 14.44 -7.15
N SER A 136 -18.61 13.43 -8.02
CA SER A 136 -19.59 13.20 -9.09
C SER A 136 -20.97 12.87 -8.52
N ASP A 137 -22.05 13.19 -9.25
CA ASP A 137 -23.41 12.86 -8.82
C ASP A 137 -23.61 11.36 -8.53
N LYS A 138 -22.92 10.49 -9.26
CA LYS A 138 -22.94 9.05 -9.01
C LYS A 138 -22.37 8.71 -7.63
N LEU A 139 -21.13 9.13 -7.37
CA LEU A 139 -20.48 8.93 -6.07
C LEU A 139 -21.32 9.52 -4.92
N ARG A 140 -21.89 10.71 -5.11
CA ARG A 140 -22.74 11.36 -4.12
C ARG A 140 -24.00 10.55 -3.80
N LYS A 141 -24.66 9.99 -4.82
CA LYS A 141 -25.81 9.08 -4.63
C LYS A 141 -25.43 7.79 -3.90
N ASP A 142 -24.20 7.32 -4.12
CA ASP A 142 -23.65 6.14 -3.45
C ASP A 142 -23.09 6.46 -2.04
N GLY A 143 -23.18 7.71 -1.57
CA GLY A 143 -22.66 8.12 -0.26
C GLY A 143 -21.13 8.20 -0.18
N HIS A 144 -20.46 8.35 -1.31
CA HIS A 144 -19.00 8.41 -1.42
C HIS A 144 -18.52 9.80 -1.83
N SER A 145 -17.32 10.19 -1.38
CA SER A 145 -16.66 11.43 -1.81
C SER A 145 -15.64 11.17 -2.94
N ALA A 146 -15.22 12.23 -3.63
CA ALA A 146 -14.11 12.17 -4.60
C ALA A 146 -12.73 11.95 -3.94
N CYS A 147 -12.63 12.11 -2.63
CA CYS A 147 -11.40 11.91 -1.89
C CYS A 147 -11.28 10.44 -1.50
N SER A 148 -10.20 9.79 -1.94
CA SER A 148 -9.96 8.36 -1.78
C SER A 148 -8.80 8.09 -0.83
N ALA A 149 -8.90 7.04 -0.02
CA ALA A 149 -7.78 6.60 0.80
C ALA A 149 -6.78 5.83 -0.10
N MET A 150 -5.50 6.22 -0.07
CA MET A 150 -4.44 5.62 -0.87
C MET A 150 -3.26 5.22 0.02
N GLY A 151 -2.77 4.01 -0.18
CA GLY A 151 -1.59 3.47 0.48
C GLY A 151 -0.51 3.12 -0.54
N ARG A 152 0.73 3.52 -0.27
CA ARG A 152 1.93 3.26 -1.07
C ARG A 152 2.94 2.50 -0.23
N LEU A 153 3.07 1.20 -0.49
CA LEU A 153 4.07 0.36 0.15
C LEU A 153 5.35 0.34 -0.71
N ARG A 154 6.46 0.84 -0.17
CA ARG A 154 7.78 0.82 -0.81
C ARG A 154 8.56 -0.41 -0.39
N VAL A 155 9.02 -1.18 -1.38
CA VAL A 155 9.74 -2.44 -1.19
C VAL A 155 10.94 -2.53 -2.11
N VAL A 156 11.95 -3.30 -1.71
CA VAL A 156 13.07 -3.70 -2.56
C VAL A 156 12.91 -5.17 -2.91
N CYS A 157 12.77 -5.49 -4.19
CA CYS A 157 12.70 -6.87 -4.66
C CYS A 157 14.12 -7.45 -4.78
N TYR A 158 14.72 -7.83 -3.66
CA TYR A 158 16.16 -8.12 -3.55
C TYR A 158 16.69 -9.24 -4.45
N ARG A 159 15.84 -10.17 -4.93
CA ARG A 159 16.25 -11.19 -5.91
C ARG A 159 16.38 -10.65 -7.35
N VAL A 160 15.86 -9.46 -7.60
CA VAL A 160 15.93 -8.76 -8.88
C VAL A 160 17.04 -7.72 -8.84
N SER A 161 16.97 -6.84 -7.84
CA SER A 161 17.93 -5.77 -7.60
C SER A 161 17.81 -5.33 -6.14
N VAL A 162 18.93 -4.98 -5.53
CA VAL A 162 18.97 -4.46 -4.15
C VAL A 162 18.94 -2.94 -4.06
N LEU A 163 19.05 -2.25 -5.20
CA LEU A 163 19.03 -0.79 -5.28
C LEU A 163 17.69 -0.25 -5.77
N ASP A 164 16.91 -1.08 -6.48
CA ASP A 164 15.65 -0.67 -7.07
C ASP A 164 14.52 -0.72 -6.03
N ILE A 165 13.86 0.43 -5.82
CA ILE A 165 12.64 0.51 -5.01
C ILE A 165 11.43 0.36 -5.93
N TYR A 166 10.50 -0.50 -5.52
CA TYR A 166 9.20 -0.68 -6.13
C TYR A 166 8.10 -0.18 -5.21
N GLU A 167 7.06 0.42 -5.77
CA GLU A 167 5.89 0.87 -5.03
C GLU A 167 4.69 -0.03 -5.31
N ILE A 168 4.00 -0.45 -4.26
CA ILE A 168 2.74 -1.19 -4.35
C ILE A 168 1.62 -0.27 -3.88
N ARG A 169 0.73 0.05 -4.82
CA ARG A 169 -0.42 0.92 -4.55
C ARG A 169 -1.64 0.09 -4.17
N THR A 170 -2.30 0.51 -3.10
CA THR A 170 -3.58 -0.05 -2.67
C THR A 170 -4.53 1.09 -2.30
N GLY A 171 -5.82 0.94 -2.64
CA GLY A 171 -6.90 1.81 -2.16
C GLY A 171 -7.77 1.14 -1.09
N SER A 172 -7.40 -0.07 -0.65
CA SER A 172 -8.20 -0.86 0.29
C SER A 172 -7.79 -0.57 1.73
N ILE A 173 -8.70 0.02 2.51
CA ILE A 173 -8.50 0.31 3.94
C ILE A 173 -8.12 -0.96 4.73
N ASN A 174 -8.73 -2.10 4.40
CA ASN A 174 -8.40 -3.38 5.02
C ASN A 174 -6.95 -3.82 4.74
N ALA A 175 -6.44 -3.52 3.55
CA ALA A 175 -5.04 -3.77 3.24
C ALA A 175 -4.12 -2.80 4.02
N PHE A 176 -4.54 -1.55 4.25
CA PHE A 176 -3.74 -0.57 4.98
C PHE A 176 -3.52 -1.02 6.41
N GLN A 177 -4.61 -1.40 7.09
CA GLN A 177 -4.55 -1.91 8.46
C GLN A 177 -3.72 -3.20 8.53
N GLY A 178 -3.92 -4.13 7.59
CA GLY A 178 -3.15 -5.37 7.54
C GLY A 178 -1.65 -5.15 7.36
N ILE A 179 -1.26 -4.21 6.49
CA ILE A 179 0.15 -3.85 6.27
C ILE A 179 0.72 -3.13 7.50
N ARG A 180 0.05 -2.08 7.98
CA ARG A 180 0.53 -1.26 9.11
C ARG A 180 0.68 -2.09 10.39
N ASN A 181 -0.33 -2.89 10.74
CA ASN A 181 -0.24 -3.77 11.91
C ASN A 181 0.94 -4.73 11.77
N LYS A 182 1.17 -5.28 10.57
CA LYS A 182 2.29 -6.20 10.36
C LYS A 182 3.66 -5.52 10.45
N LEU A 183 3.77 -4.27 10.02
CA LEU A 183 5.00 -3.48 10.20
C LEU A 183 5.28 -3.22 11.69
N LEU A 184 4.24 -2.86 12.45
CA LEU A 184 4.34 -2.68 13.91
C LEU A 184 4.72 -3.99 14.61
N ASP A 185 4.08 -5.11 14.26
CA ASP A 185 4.42 -6.43 14.81
C ASP A 185 5.91 -6.78 14.61
N ILE A 186 6.49 -6.40 13.47
CA ILE A 186 7.91 -6.67 13.16
C ILE A 186 8.81 -5.74 13.99
N LEU A 187 8.45 -4.46 14.11
CA LEU A 187 9.21 -3.49 14.92
C LEU A 187 9.21 -3.85 16.42
N GLU A 188 8.04 -4.24 16.94
CA GLU A 188 7.87 -4.62 18.35
C GLU A 188 8.47 -6.00 18.66
N SER A 189 8.77 -6.81 17.63
CA SER A 189 9.35 -8.13 17.81
C SER A 189 10.77 -8.05 18.40
N PRO A 190 11.03 -8.71 19.55
CA PRO A 190 12.37 -8.78 20.14
C PRO A 190 13.41 -9.43 19.23
N ILE A 191 12.95 -10.30 18.30
CA ILE A 191 13.82 -11.04 17.38
C ILE A 191 14.52 -10.10 16.39
N PHE A 192 13.81 -9.06 15.94
CA PHE A 192 14.32 -8.12 14.93
C PHE A 192 14.87 -6.83 15.55
N GLY A 193 14.62 -6.60 16.85
CA GLY A 193 15.21 -5.49 17.60
C GLY A 193 14.84 -4.12 17.03
N GLY A 194 13.58 -3.92 16.63
CA GLY A 194 13.12 -2.64 16.10
C GLY A 194 13.61 -2.31 14.70
N ARG A 195 14.00 -3.30 13.89
CA ARG A 195 14.50 -3.09 12.52
C ARG A 195 13.50 -3.60 11.49
N LEU A 196 13.21 -2.80 10.46
CA LEU A 196 12.47 -3.22 9.27
C LEU A 196 13.40 -3.39 8.06
N ARG A 197 14.43 -2.54 7.97
CA ARG A 197 15.32 -2.49 6.82
C ARG A 197 16.17 -3.75 6.72
N GLY A 198 16.26 -4.29 5.52
CA GLY A 198 17.12 -5.44 5.20
C GLY A 198 16.63 -6.79 5.71
N LEU A 199 15.45 -6.86 6.32
CA LEU A 199 14.84 -8.15 6.67
C LEU A 199 14.32 -8.85 5.41
N PRO A 200 14.67 -10.13 5.17
CA PRO A 200 14.09 -10.90 4.09
C PRO A 200 12.66 -11.29 4.45
N LEU A 201 11.72 -10.77 3.66
CA LEU A 201 10.28 -10.98 3.83
C LEU A 201 9.67 -11.51 2.52
N LEU A 202 8.49 -12.10 2.66
CA LEU A 202 7.67 -12.53 1.54
C LEU A 202 6.43 -11.65 1.47
N LEU A 203 6.16 -11.13 0.28
CA LEU A 203 4.92 -10.43 -0.01
C LEU A 203 4.02 -11.34 -0.83
N LYS A 204 2.85 -11.71 -0.29
CA LYS A 204 1.95 -12.70 -0.91
C LYS A 204 0.57 -12.14 -1.21
N ARG A 205 -0.04 -12.60 -2.32
CA ARG A 205 -1.47 -12.47 -2.62
C ARG A 205 -2.18 -13.71 -2.10
N VAL A 206 -2.87 -13.60 -0.96
CA VAL A 206 -3.51 -14.75 -0.30
C VAL A 206 -5.04 -14.64 -0.43
N PRO A 207 -5.75 -15.68 -0.90
CA PRO A 207 -7.20 -15.65 -0.96
C PRO A 207 -7.80 -15.54 0.45
N LYS A 208 -8.68 -14.56 0.65
CA LYS A 208 -9.42 -14.35 1.89
C LYS A 208 -10.90 -14.24 1.56
N LYS A 209 -11.73 -15.09 2.19
CA LYS A 209 -13.18 -14.96 2.12
C LYS A 209 -13.62 -13.78 2.98
N THR A 210 -14.36 -12.86 2.38
CA THR A 210 -15.04 -11.79 3.12
C THR A 210 -16.28 -12.34 3.82
N ARG A 211 -16.85 -11.57 4.77
CA ARG A 211 -18.12 -11.92 5.44
C ARG A 211 -19.27 -12.14 4.45
N PHE A 212 -19.20 -11.51 3.27
CA PHE A 212 -20.19 -11.61 2.21
C PHE A 212 -19.91 -12.74 1.20
N GLY A 213 -18.97 -13.65 1.49
CA GLY A 213 -18.62 -14.79 0.63
C GLY A 213 -17.76 -14.44 -0.59
N LYS A 214 -17.55 -13.16 -0.90
CA LYS A 214 -16.61 -12.72 -1.96
C LYS A 214 -15.18 -13.08 -1.55
N VAL A 215 -14.44 -13.73 -2.44
CA VAL A 215 -13.00 -13.98 -2.27
C VAL A 215 -12.25 -12.74 -2.75
N ILE A 216 -11.45 -12.18 -1.86
CA ILE A 216 -10.51 -11.09 -2.14
C ILE A 216 -9.07 -11.62 -1.98
N TYR A 217 -8.09 -10.94 -2.53
CA TYR A 217 -6.69 -11.34 -2.49
C TYR A 217 -5.85 -10.23 -1.84
N PRO A 218 -5.99 -9.93 -0.55
CA PRO A 218 -5.17 -8.91 0.09
C PRO A 218 -3.67 -9.21 -0.04
N VAL A 219 -2.87 -8.13 -0.06
CA VAL A 219 -1.42 -8.24 0.09
C VAL A 219 -1.12 -8.55 1.56
N ARG A 220 -0.27 -9.55 1.79
CA ARG A 220 0.18 -9.95 3.12
C ARG A 220 1.69 -9.99 3.18
N ILE A 221 2.24 -9.41 4.24
CA ILE A 221 3.65 -9.53 4.58
C ILE A 221 3.82 -10.76 5.48
N GLU A 222 4.67 -11.69 5.07
CA GLU A 222 4.99 -12.90 5.80
C GLU A 222 6.50 -12.99 6.04
N ILE A 223 6.86 -13.49 7.22
CA ILE A 223 8.23 -13.89 7.51
C ILE A 223 8.36 -15.34 7.03
N PRO A 224 9.33 -15.67 6.16
CA PRO A 224 9.54 -17.05 5.73
C PRO A 224 9.84 -17.97 6.92
N ALA A 225 9.67 -19.28 6.73
CA ALA A 225 10.10 -20.28 7.71
C ALA A 225 11.59 -20.09 8.03
N TRP A 226 12.01 -20.41 9.25
CA TRP A 226 13.35 -20.06 9.75
C TRP A 226 14.49 -20.56 8.86
N GLU A 227 14.38 -21.79 8.36
CA GLU A 227 15.38 -22.40 7.47
C GLU A 227 15.49 -21.63 6.14
N ASP A 228 14.38 -21.17 5.60
CA ASP A 228 14.36 -20.39 4.36
C ASP A 228 14.78 -18.94 4.63
N TRP A 229 14.36 -18.37 5.76
CA TRP A 229 14.81 -17.05 6.21
C TRP A 229 16.33 -16.97 6.29
N LYS A 230 16.98 -18.00 6.84
CA LYS A 230 18.46 -18.09 6.89
C LYS A 230 19.09 -18.07 5.50
N LYS A 231 18.53 -18.83 4.55
CA LYS A 231 19.04 -18.87 3.17
C LYS A 231 18.90 -17.50 2.51
N GLU A 232 17.76 -16.84 2.67
CA GLU A 232 17.54 -15.49 2.12
C GLU A 232 18.45 -14.45 2.80
N ALA A 233 18.67 -14.55 4.11
CA ALA A 233 19.59 -13.68 4.82
C ALA A 233 21.04 -13.86 4.34
N GLN A 234 21.48 -15.12 4.16
CA GLN A 234 22.80 -15.42 3.59
C GLN A 234 22.94 -14.89 2.16
N PHE A 235 21.89 -15.01 1.34
CA PHE A 235 21.86 -14.43 0.00
C PHE A 235 22.05 -12.91 0.06
N LEU A 236 21.30 -12.20 0.91
CA LEU A 236 21.41 -10.75 1.08
C LEU A 236 22.81 -10.32 1.54
N MET A 237 23.42 -11.05 2.48
CA MET A 237 24.79 -10.81 2.91
C MET A 237 25.77 -10.99 1.75
N GLY A 238 25.64 -12.06 0.97
CA GLY A 238 26.50 -12.29 -0.20
C GLY A 238 26.34 -11.23 -1.29
N VAL A 239 25.14 -10.68 -1.49
CA VAL A 239 24.93 -9.55 -2.40
C VAL A 239 25.58 -8.27 -1.87
N ARG A 240 25.46 -7.99 -0.57
CA ARG A 240 26.11 -6.84 0.07
C ARG A 240 27.63 -6.89 -0.14
N ASP A 241 28.24 -8.05 0.12
CA ASP A 241 29.70 -8.19 0.04
C ASP A 241 30.19 -7.97 -1.40
N LYS A 242 29.47 -8.53 -2.40
CA LYS A 242 29.76 -8.25 -3.83
C LYS A 242 29.67 -6.76 -4.20
N ILE A 243 28.73 -6.03 -3.61
CA ILE A 243 28.58 -4.58 -3.87
C ILE A 243 29.72 -3.79 -3.25
N LEU A 244 30.11 -4.14 -2.01
CA LEU A 244 31.26 -3.52 -1.36
C LEU A 244 32.54 -3.76 -2.18
N ASP A 245 32.75 -4.99 -2.64
CA ASP A 245 33.88 -5.35 -3.49
C ASP A 245 33.88 -4.57 -4.81
N ALA A 246 32.72 -4.48 -5.49
CA ALA A 246 32.59 -3.79 -6.77
C ALA A 246 32.74 -2.26 -6.67
N THR A 247 32.31 -1.67 -5.55
CA THR A 247 32.37 -0.22 -5.33
C THR A 247 33.69 0.24 -4.72
N GLY A 248 34.55 -0.69 -4.29
CA GLY A 248 35.75 -0.39 -3.51
C GLY A 248 35.43 0.27 -2.17
N MET A 249 34.17 0.25 -1.74
CA MET A 249 33.77 0.77 -0.44
C MET A 249 34.19 -0.24 0.62
N GLN A 250 35.14 0.15 1.48
CA GLN A 250 35.41 -0.62 2.68
C GLN A 250 34.19 -0.55 3.59
N ALA A 251 33.77 -1.71 4.11
CA ALA A 251 32.79 -1.75 5.18
C ALA A 251 33.30 -0.85 6.31
N ILE A 252 32.51 0.15 6.71
CA ILE A 252 32.81 0.92 7.91
C ILE A 252 32.88 -0.10 9.05
N PRO A 253 34.02 -0.27 9.73
CA PRO A 253 34.13 -1.21 10.82
C PRO A 253 33.03 -0.89 11.83
N ALA A 254 32.38 -1.93 12.34
CA ALA A 254 31.40 -1.73 13.40
C ALA A 254 32.07 -0.89 14.51
N PRO A 255 31.37 0.12 15.07
CA PRO A 255 31.94 0.88 16.16
C PRO A 255 32.40 -0.10 17.24
N PRO A 256 33.60 0.13 17.83
CA PRO A 256 34.10 -0.76 18.88
C PRO A 256 33.04 -0.89 19.98
N ASP A 257 32.93 -2.08 20.57
CA ASP A 257 32.00 -2.31 21.67
C ASP A 257 32.26 -1.22 22.73
N PRO A 258 31.26 -0.44 23.15
CA PRO A 258 31.45 0.56 24.19
C PRO A 258 32.08 -0.01 25.48
N ARG A 259 31.98 -1.32 25.71
CA ARG A 259 32.64 -2.03 26.81
C ARG A 259 34.13 -2.36 26.57
N SER A 260 34.57 -2.33 25.33
CA SER A 260 35.98 -2.52 24.93
C SER A 260 36.75 -1.20 24.80
N MET A 261 36.08 -0.06 24.93
CA MET A 261 36.74 1.25 24.95
C MET A 261 37.56 1.36 26.23
N PRO A 262 38.86 1.69 26.15
CA PRO A 262 39.64 2.06 27.33
C PRO A 262 38.91 3.16 28.09
N THR A 263 38.81 3.02 29.42
CA THR A 263 38.08 3.94 30.29
C THR A 263 38.57 5.39 30.14
N ASP A 264 39.80 5.56 29.67
CA ASP A 264 40.50 6.83 29.48
C ASP A 264 40.04 7.61 28.21
N LEU A 265 39.28 6.98 27.31
CA LEU A 265 38.73 7.60 26.09
C LEU A 265 37.24 7.91 26.17
N VAL A 266 36.60 7.66 27.32
CA VAL A 266 35.33 8.32 27.63
C VAL A 266 35.70 9.79 27.80
N ALA A 267 35.58 10.55 26.70
CA ALA A 267 35.66 12.00 26.73
C ALA A 267 34.94 12.46 27.98
N HIS A 268 35.64 13.21 28.84
CA HIS A 268 35.04 13.84 30.01
C HIS A 268 33.82 14.59 29.51
N THR A 269 32.66 13.93 29.56
CA THR A 269 31.37 14.53 29.35
C THR A 269 31.40 15.64 30.36
N HIS A 270 31.48 16.89 29.88
CA HIS A 270 31.43 18.06 30.71
C HIS A 270 30.37 17.77 31.76
N GLN A 271 30.81 17.57 33.00
CA GLN A 271 29.95 17.71 34.16
C GLN A 271 29.50 19.17 34.04
N LEU A 272 28.37 19.37 33.36
CA LEU A 272 27.59 20.56 33.58
C LEU A 272 27.50 20.64 35.10
N PRO A 273 27.89 21.77 35.71
CA PRO A 273 27.79 21.93 37.14
C PRO A 273 26.36 21.54 37.51
N VAL A 274 26.24 20.46 38.26
CA VAL A 274 24.99 20.11 38.93
C VAL A 274 24.85 21.23 39.96
N SER A 275 24.23 22.34 39.54
CA SER A 275 23.63 23.26 40.48
C SER A 275 22.64 22.41 41.26
N GLU A 276 22.90 22.24 42.56
CA GLU A 276 21.91 21.73 43.49
C GLU A 276 20.58 22.42 43.16
N PRO A 277 19.50 21.67 42.88
CA PRO A 277 18.20 22.27 42.79
C PRO A 277 17.93 22.92 44.15
N GLU A 278 17.85 24.24 44.17
CA GLU A 278 17.21 24.97 45.26
C GLU A 278 15.88 24.27 45.50
N ILE A 279 15.76 23.64 46.68
CA ILE A 279 14.51 23.07 47.15
C ILE A 279 13.60 24.26 47.40
N VAL A 280 12.88 24.67 46.36
CA VAL A 280 11.73 25.54 46.51
C VAL A 280 10.73 24.72 47.31
N PRO A 281 10.36 25.14 48.54
CA PRO A 281 9.36 24.42 49.31
C PRO A 281 8.09 24.34 48.48
N GLU A 282 7.63 23.12 48.20
CA GLU A 282 6.34 22.91 47.58
C GLU A 282 5.28 23.65 48.40
N PRO A 283 4.41 24.46 47.77
CA PRO A 283 3.27 25.03 48.48
C PRO A 283 2.46 23.86 49.04
N THR A 284 2.25 23.89 50.36
CA THR A 284 1.33 23.00 51.07
C THR A 284 0.03 22.88 50.27
N PRO A 285 -0.40 21.67 49.90
CA PRO A 285 -1.65 21.48 49.19
C PRO A 285 -2.79 21.97 50.08
N GLU A 286 -3.44 23.04 49.62
CA GLU A 286 -4.69 23.52 50.17
C GLU A 286 -5.71 22.40 49.99
N MET A 287 -6.21 21.85 51.11
CA MET A 287 -7.22 20.80 51.10
C MET A 287 -8.45 21.30 50.36
N GLU A 288 -8.63 20.84 49.12
CA GLU A 288 -9.91 21.00 48.43
C GLU A 288 -11.01 20.25 49.22
N PRO A 289 -12.19 20.86 49.39
CA PRO A 289 -13.32 20.18 50.02
C PRO A 289 -13.70 18.94 49.19
N PRO A 290 -14.19 17.87 49.84
CA PRO A 290 -14.56 16.64 49.16
C PRO A 290 -15.56 16.93 48.05
N VAL A 291 -15.15 16.64 46.82
CA VAL A 291 -16.05 16.61 45.67
C VAL A 291 -16.90 15.35 45.84
N ASP A 292 -18.21 15.53 46.04
CA ASP A 292 -19.18 14.44 45.99
C ASP A 292 -19.06 13.76 44.62
N ASP A 293 -18.49 12.56 44.61
CA ASP A 293 -18.33 11.71 43.44
C ASP A 293 -19.68 11.02 43.14
N PRO A 294 -20.41 11.37 42.06
CA PRO A 294 -21.68 10.74 41.73
C PRO A 294 -21.53 9.37 41.05
N TYR A 295 -20.31 8.82 40.95
CA TYR A 295 -20.07 7.50 40.35
C TYR A 295 -19.57 6.48 41.38
N ASN A 296 -20.38 6.24 42.40
CA ASN A 296 -20.27 5.04 43.21
C ASN A 296 -20.71 3.82 42.37
N ALA A 297 -19.73 3.10 41.83
CA ALA A 297 -19.92 1.89 41.04
C ALA A 297 -20.18 0.68 41.94
N THR A 298 -21.35 0.61 42.55
CA THR A 298 -21.97 -0.64 43.03
C THR A 298 -23.46 -0.37 43.15
N ASP A 299 -24.21 -0.81 42.14
CA ASP A 299 -25.68 -1.04 42.09
C ASP A 299 -26.13 -0.77 40.64
N LEU A 300 -25.87 -1.75 39.77
CA LEU A 300 -26.58 -1.87 38.49
C LEU A 300 -27.43 -3.12 38.58
N ASP A 301 -28.66 -2.90 39.04
CA ASP A 301 -29.78 -3.83 38.97
C ASP A 301 -30.08 -4.23 37.51
N GLU A 302 -30.51 -5.48 37.37
CA GLU A 302 -30.78 -6.25 36.15
C GLU A 302 -31.98 -5.80 35.30
N GLU A 303 -32.22 -4.49 35.09
CA GLU A 303 -33.52 -4.07 34.53
C GLU A 303 -33.45 -3.12 33.32
N ILE A 304 -32.57 -3.37 32.34
CA ILE A 304 -32.77 -2.87 30.96
C ILE A 304 -32.34 -3.92 29.92
N LEU A 305 -33.00 -5.09 29.94
CA LEU A 305 -33.17 -5.90 28.73
C LEU A 305 -34.50 -5.49 28.10
N GLY A 306 -34.45 -4.54 27.17
CA GLY A 306 -35.56 -4.33 26.25
C GLY A 306 -35.94 -5.64 25.55
N PRO A 307 -37.22 -5.86 25.20
CA PRO A 307 -37.64 -7.10 24.57
C PRO A 307 -36.79 -7.39 23.34
N PRO A 308 -36.41 -8.67 23.09
CA PRO A 308 -35.61 -9.02 21.94
C PRO A 308 -36.31 -8.49 20.68
N TYR A 309 -35.57 -7.72 19.89
CA TYR A 309 -36.02 -7.22 18.60
C TYR A 309 -36.41 -8.45 17.75
N ARG A 310 -37.71 -8.76 17.67
CA ARG A 310 -38.23 -9.77 16.75
C ARG A 310 -38.02 -9.21 15.35
N ILE A 311 -37.02 -9.75 14.66
CA ILE A 311 -36.89 -9.58 13.22
C ILE A 311 -38.19 -10.10 12.61
N PRO A 312 -39.00 -9.26 11.93
CA PRO A 312 -40.16 -9.77 11.21
C PRO A 312 -39.68 -10.81 10.20
N PRO A 313 -40.40 -11.93 10.01
CA PRO A 313 -40.02 -12.94 9.03
C PRO A 313 -39.82 -12.25 7.68
N SER A 314 -38.63 -12.41 7.11
CA SER A 314 -38.29 -11.90 5.79
C SER A 314 -39.34 -12.38 4.80
N GLU A 315 -39.99 -11.45 4.09
CA GLU A 315 -40.87 -11.79 2.98
C GLU A 315 -40.13 -12.73 2.02
N PRO A 316 -40.78 -13.81 1.55
CA PRO A 316 -40.16 -14.69 0.58
C PRO A 316 -39.81 -13.88 -0.67
N PRO A 317 -38.61 -14.08 -1.25
CA PRO A 317 -38.19 -13.35 -2.43
C PRO A 317 -39.23 -13.54 -3.55
N PRO A 318 -39.55 -12.48 -4.32
CA PRO A 318 -40.52 -12.59 -5.39
C PRO A 318 -40.11 -13.71 -6.34
N GLU A 319 -41.07 -14.61 -6.62
CA GLU A 319 -40.88 -15.71 -7.56
C GLU A 319 -40.36 -15.13 -8.89
N LYS A 320 -39.16 -15.56 -9.27
CA LYS A 320 -38.57 -15.15 -10.54
C LYS A 320 -39.49 -15.64 -11.66
N PRO A 321 -39.86 -14.79 -12.64
CA PRO A 321 -40.66 -15.24 -13.76
C PRO A 321 -39.96 -16.39 -14.46
N VAL A 322 -40.67 -17.50 -14.61
CA VAL A 322 -40.21 -18.67 -15.35
C VAL A 322 -40.04 -18.26 -16.81
N VAL A 323 -38.80 -17.93 -17.20
CA VAL A 323 -38.43 -17.73 -18.59
C VAL A 323 -38.40 -19.09 -19.26
N THR A 324 -39.49 -19.43 -19.95
CA THR A 324 -39.53 -20.57 -20.86
C THR A 324 -38.71 -20.23 -22.09
N TYR A 325 -37.49 -20.77 -22.16
CA TYR A 325 -36.67 -20.70 -23.36
C TYR A 325 -37.30 -21.59 -24.44
N LYS A 326 -37.85 -20.95 -25.49
CA LYS A 326 -38.12 -21.66 -26.75
C LYS A 326 -36.79 -22.03 -27.38
N ALA A 327 -36.58 -23.32 -27.62
CA ALA A 327 -35.41 -23.83 -28.31
C ALA A 327 -35.28 -23.18 -29.70
N PRO A 328 -34.08 -22.72 -30.10
CA PRO A 328 -33.86 -22.15 -31.42
C PRO A 328 -34.00 -23.22 -32.51
N THR A 329 -34.78 -22.90 -33.54
CA THR A 329 -34.99 -23.74 -34.72
C THR A 329 -33.69 -23.89 -35.51
N ALA A 330 -33.40 -25.11 -35.96
CA ALA A 330 -32.12 -25.56 -36.53
C ALA A 330 -31.72 -24.98 -37.92
N GLN A 331 -32.20 -23.80 -38.31
CA GLN A 331 -31.96 -23.24 -39.64
C GLN A 331 -30.96 -22.07 -39.70
N SER A 332 -30.44 -21.56 -38.58
CA SER A 332 -29.53 -20.38 -38.59
C SER A 332 -28.04 -20.67 -38.35
N GLN A 333 -27.62 -21.94 -38.23
CA GLN A 333 -26.22 -22.29 -37.93
C GLN A 333 -25.32 -22.48 -39.16
N GLY A 334 -25.86 -22.43 -40.38
CA GLY A 334 -25.09 -22.68 -41.61
C GLY A 334 -24.33 -21.48 -42.18
N GLU A 335 -24.82 -20.25 -42.00
CA GLU A 335 -24.30 -19.08 -42.74
C GLU A 335 -23.14 -18.36 -42.02
N GLY A 336 -23.03 -18.49 -40.69
CA GLY A 336 -21.98 -17.82 -39.91
C GLY A 336 -20.59 -18.42 -40.09
N VAL A 337 -20.49 -19.74 -40.33
CA VAL A 337 -19.21 -20.45 -40.41
C VAL A 337 -18.53 -20.23 -41.77
N ALA A 338 -19.32 -20.12 -42.85
CA ALA A 338 -18.80 -19.86 -44.20
C ALA A 338 -18.20 -18.45 -44.34
N ARG A 339 -18.75 -17.46 -43.62
CA ARG A 339 -18.25 -16.07 -43.66
C ARG A 339 -16.91 -15.90 -42.93
N MET A 340 -16.75 -16.53 -41.76
CA MET A 340 -15.48 -16.48 -41.03
C MET A 340 -14.33 -17.19 -41.75
N ALA A 341 -14.60 -18.26 -42.52
CA ALA A 341 -13.57 -18.95 -43.29
C ALA A 341 -13.05 -18.11 -44.48
N ARG A 342 -13.88 -17.23 -45.04
CA ARG A 342 -13.51 -16.36 -46.17
C ARG A 342 -12.67 -15.16 -45.73
N GLU A 343 -13.05 -14.53 -44.60
CA GLU A 343 -12.27 -13.41 -44.01
C GLU A 343 -10.88 -13.85 -43.55
N LYS A 344 -10.73 -15.08 -43.02
CA LYS A 344 -9.41 -15.62 -42.64
C LYS A 344 -8.47 -15.88 -43.83
N ARG A 345 -9.01 -16.21 -45.01
CA ARG A 345 -8.21 -16.39 -46.24
C ARG A 345 -7.74 -15.07 -46.83
N GLU A 346 -8.56 -14.02 -46.77
CA GLU A 346 -8.19 -12.70 -47.27
C GLU A 346 -7.15 -12.01 -46.36
N GLN A 347 -7.19 -12.24 -45.04
CA GLN A 347 -6.19 -11.69 -44.11
C GLN A 347 -4.80 -12.36 -44.23
N SER A 348 -4.74 -13.65 -44.61
CA SER A 348 -3.46 -14.36 -44.80
C SER A 348 -2.75 -14.00 -46.10
N ALA A 349 -3.45 -13.44 -47.10
CA ALA A 349 -2.88 -13.05 -48.38
C ALA A 349 -2.22 -11.65 -48.38
N ASN A 350 -2.43 -10.86 -47.33
CA ASN A 350 -1.97 -9.46 -47.24
C ASN A 350 -0.96 -9.20 -46.11
N GLN A 351 -0.33 -10.25 -45.55
CA GLN A 351 0.78 -10.03 -44.61
C GLN A 351 2.07 -9.74 -45.39
N PRO A 352 2.69 -8.56 -45.22
CA PRO A 352 4.00 -8.28 -45.80
C PRO A 352 5.06 -9.21 -45.17
N GLU A 353 5.95 -9.73 -46.00
CA GLU A 353 7.07 -10.57 -45.58
C GLU A 353 7.89 -9.85 -44.50
N GLN A 354 8.06 -10.50 -43.36
CA GLN A 354 8.89 -9.96 -42.29
C GLN A 354 10.36 -10.04 -42.71
N PRO A 355 11.15 -8.97 -42.50
CA PRO A 355 12.57 -9.00 -42.81
C PRO A 355 13.31 -10.02 -41.94
N ASP A 356 14.13 -10.84 -42.59
CA ASP A 356 14.99 -11.84 -41.96
C ASP A 356 16.20 -11.16 -41.29
N TYR A 357 16.21 -11.16 -39.96
CA TYR A 357 17.27 -10.53 -39.14
C TYR A 357 18.42 -11.49 -38.79
N THR A 358 18.57 -12.64 -39.45
CA THR A 358 19.58 -13.65 -39.08
C THR A 358 21.05 -13.28 -39.37
N ASN A 359 21.36 -12.10 -39.90
CA ASN A 359 22.74 -11.72 -40.30
C ASN A 359 23.34 -10.48 -39.59
N TRP A 360 22.79 -10.02 -38.46
CA TRP A 360 23.32 -8.82 -37.77
C TRP A 360 24.47 -9.05 -36.79
N PHE A 361 24.98 -10.29 -36.66
CA PHE A 361 26.18 -10.58 -35.88
C PHE A 361 27.18 -11.41 -36.70
N LYS A 362 27.99 -10.72 -37.51
CA LYS A 362 29.30 -11.19 -37.99
C LYS A 362 30.31 -10.07 -37.94
#